data_AF-A0AAV6WSM7-F1
#
_entry.id   AF-A0AAV6WSM7-F1
#
_cell.length_a   1.000
_cell.length_b   1.000
_cell.length_c   1.000
_cell.angle_alpha   90.00
_cell.angle_beta   90.00
_cell.angle_gamma   90.00
#
_symmetry.space_group_name_H-M   'P 1'
#
loop_
_entity.id
_entity.type
_entity.pdbx_description
1 polymer ?
#
loop_
_entity_poly.entity_id
_entity_poly.type
_entity_poly.pdbx_seq_one_letter_code
_entity_poly.pdbx_strand_id
1 'polypeptide(L)'
;MEVVAPLVKALDKFTDKADARLSELTHLMAHEHKLLSKKEAVYETISGVVDLSLQQKLVASNMIVKNHDVLELFFTLPDEAKGEQVQYCDPIVDLGVLSSAT
;
A
#
# COMPACT_ATOMS: atom_id res chain seq x y z
N MET A 1 1.09 -12.48 52.96
CA MET A 1 0.09 -12.20 51.90
C MET A 1 0.21 -10.80 51.28
N GLU A 2 1.00 -9.86 51.84
CA GLU A 2 1.02 -8.45 51.37
C GLU A 2 1.71 -8.18 50.01
N VAL A 3 2.61 -9.06 49.54
CA VAL A 3 3.40 -8.81 48.30
C VAL A 3 2.70 -9.33 47.04
N VAL A 4 1.71 -10.22 47.18
CA VAL A 4 1.07 -10.89 46.03
C VAL A 4 0.12 -9.95 45.29
N ALA A 5 -0.66 -9.13 45.99
CA ALA A 5 -1.63 -8.24 45.37
C ALA A 5 -1.00 -7.13 44.51
N PRO A 6 0.10 -6.47 44.92
CA PRO A 6 0.82 -5.53 44.07
C PRO A 6 1.42 -6.18 42.82
N LEU A 7 1.92 -7.41 42.95
CA LEU A 7 2.51 -8.16 41.84
C LEU A 7 1.46 -8.56 40.80
N VAL A 8 0.30 -9.06 41.25
CA VAL A 8 -0.84 -9.39 40.38
C VAL A 8 -1.29 -8.15 39.61
N LYS A 9 -1.46 -7.01 40.31
CA LYS A 9 -1.86 -5.75 39.66
C LYS A 9 -0.82 -5.24 38.64
N ALA A 10 0.46 -5.47 38.89
CA ALA A 10 1.52 -5.11 37.96
C ALA A 10 1.52 -6.00 36.71
N LEU A 11 1.27 -7.31 36.90
CA LEU A 11 1.12 -8.27 35.81
C LEU A 11 -0.11 -7.99 34.96
N ASP A 12 -1.26 -7.70 35.57
CA ASP A 12 -2.48 -7.33 34.84
C ASP A 12 -2.23 -6.11 33.95
N LYS A 13 -1.64 -5.05 34.52
CA LYS A 13 -1.28 -3.84 33.77
C LYS A 13 -0.26 -4.09 32.67
N PHE A 14 0.66 -5.04 32.87
CA PHE A 14 1.61 -5.43 31.84
C PHE A 14 0.91 -6.16 30.70
N THR A 15 0.05 -7.13 31.02
CA THR A 15 -0.74 -7.89 30.04
C THR A 15 -1.65 -6.98 29.23
N ASP A 16 -2.37 -6.05 29.86
CA ASP A 16 -3.23 -5.08 29.16
C ASP A 16 -2.44 -4.23 28.15
N LYS A 17 -1.23 -3.79 28.55
CA LYS A 17 -0.35 -3.03 27.65
C LYS A 17 0.21 -3.89 26.53
N ALA A 18 0.56 -5.13 26.82
CA ALA A 18 1.06 -6.07 25.82
C ALA A 18 -0.03 -6.38 24.79
N ASP A 19 -1.25 -6.64 25.23
CA ASP A 19 -2.40 -6.89 24.36
C ASP A 19 -2.69 -5.68 23.46
N ALA A 20 -2.72 -4.46 24.03
CA ALA A 20 -2.91 -3.24 23.24
C ALA A 20 -1.82 -3.06 22.17
N ARG A 21 -0.56 -3.34 22.49
CA ARG A 21 0.56 -3.23 21.54
C ARG A 21 0.52 -4.33 20.47
N LEU A 22 0.15 -5.55 20.83
CA LEU A 22 0.00 -6.65 19.88
C LEU A 22 -1.16 -6.39 18.92
N SER A 23 -2.28 -5.85 19.42
CA SER A 23 -3.40 -5.42 18.59
C SER A 23 -2.98 -4.32 17.60
N GLU A 24 -2.27 -3.29 18.06
CA GLU A 24 -1.74 -2.22 17.20
C GLU A 24 -0.81 -2.77 16.11
N LEU A 25 0.12 -3.67 16.47
CA LEU A 25 1.00 -4.34 15.50
C LEU A 25 0.22 -5.18 14.49
N THR A 26 -0.79 -5.92 14.95
CA THR A 26 -1.64 -6.74 14.07
C THR A 26 -2.38 -5.87 13.06
N HIS A 27 -2.90 -4.71 13.49
CA HIS A 27 -3.54 -3.75 12.59
C HIS A 27 -2.58 -3.16 11.56
N LEU A 28 -1.36 -2.80 11.99
CA LEU A 28 -0.33 -2.30 11.09
C LEU A 28 0.08 -3.34 10.04
N MET A 29 0.33 -4.58 10.48
CA MET A 29 0.68 -5.68 9.57
C MET A 29 -0.45 -5.98 8.59
N ALA A 30 -1.70 -5.98 9.05
CA ALA A 30 -2.86 -6.18 8.17
C ALA A 30 -3.00 -5.07 7.13
N HIS A 31 -2.75 -3.82 7.52
CA HIS A 31 -2.77 -2.68 6.62
C HIS A 31 -1.65 -2.76 5.57
N GLU A 32 -0.41 -3.02 6.00
CA GLU A 32 0.74 -3.16 5.10
C GLU A 32 0.55 -4.32 4.13
N HIS A 33 0.07 -5.48 4.61
CA HIS A 33 -0.22 -6.63 3.78
C HIS A 33 -1.30 -6.32 2.73
N LYS A 34 -2.38 -5.63 3.13
CA LYS A 34 -3.43 -5.19 2.20
C LYS A 34 -2.87 -4.25 1.12
N LEU A 35 -2.02 -3.30 1.51
CA LEU A 35 -1.38 -2.39 0.57
C LEU A 35 -0.44 -3.12 -0.39
N LEU A 36 0.36 -4.06 0.10
CA LEU A 36 1.25 -4.86 -0.73
C LEU A 36 0.46 -5.67 -1.77
N SER A 37 -0.59 -6.37 -1.33
CA SER A 37 -1.48 -7.13 -2.23
C SER A 37 -2.13 -6.26 -3.29
N LYS A 38 -2.54 -5.03 -2.95
CA LYS A 38 -3.03 -4.06 -3.95
C LYS A 38 -1.95 -3.68 -4.97
N LYS A 39 -0.70 -3.47 -4.55
CA LYS A 39 0.39 -3.15 -5.48
C LYS A 39 0.69 -4.31 -6.43
N GLU A 40 0.72 -5.53 -5.92
CA GLU A 40 0.92 -6.74 -6.72
C GLU A 40 -0.17 -6.88 -7.80
N ALA A 41 -1.45 -6.71 -7.44
CA ALA A 41 -2.56 -6.77 -8.38
C ALA A 41 -2.49 -5.68 -9.47
N VAL A 42 -2.01 -4.47 -9.14
CA VAL A 42 -1.74 -3.43 -10.15
C VAL A 42 -0.67 -3.90 -11.13
N TYR A 43 0.45 -4.45 -10.64
CA TYR A 43 1.53 -4.93 -11.51
C TYR A 43 1.08 -6.08 -12.41
N GLU A 44 0.29 -7.02 -11.89
CA GLU A 44 -0.29 -8.11 -12.67
C GLU A 44 -1.19 -7.58 -13.79
N THR A 45 -2.10 -6.66 -13.46
CA THR A 45 -3.01 -6.05 -14.45
C THR A 45 -2.23 -5.34 -15.55
N ILE A 46 -1.25 -4.50 -15.17
CA ILE A 46 -0.42 -3.75 -16.12
C ILE A 46 0.44 -4.68 -16.97
N SER A 47 0.92 -5.78 -16.40
CA SER A 47 1.70 -6.78 -17.13
C SER A 47 0.89 -7.39 -18.28
N GLY A 48 -0.42 -7.61 -18.07
CA GLY A 48 -1.36 -8.16 -19.03
C GLY A 48 -1.78 -7.23 -20.16
N VAL A 49 -1.52 -5.92 -20.05
CA VAL A 49 -1.83 -4.96 -21.13
C VAL A 49 -0.82 -5.13 -22.27
N VAL A 50 -1.27 -5.62 -23.42
CA VAL A 50 -0.40 -5.97 -24.56
C VAL A 50 0.13 -4.73 -25.30
N ASP A 51 -0.66 -3.65 -25.32
CA ASP A 51 -0.37 -2.44 -26.12
C ASP A 51 0.61 -1.45 -25.47
N LEU A 52 1.19 -1.81 -24.31
CA LEU A 52 2.14 -0.95 -23.60
C LEU A 52 3.57 -1.48 -23.70
N SER A 53 4.50 -0.58 -24.00
CA SER A 53 5.93 -0.86 -23.87
C SER A 53 6.31 -1.09 -22.40
N LEU A 54 7.43 -1.77 -22.17
CA LEU A 54 7.96 -1.99 -20.81
C LEU A 54 8.15 -0.67 -20.04
N GLN A 55 8.59 0.39 -20.72
CA GLN A 55 8.79 1.70 -20.11
C GLN A 55 7.46 2.34 -19.68
N GLN A 56 6.43 2.27 -20.52
CA GLN A 56 5.08 2.75 -20.16
C GLN A 56 4.48 1.94 -19.01
N LYS A 57 4.65 0.61 -19.03
CA LYS A 57 4.24 -0.25 -17.91
C LYS A 57 4.88 0.17 -16.59
N LEU A 58 6.18 0.49 -16.60
CA LEU A 58 6.91 0.93 -15.40
C LEU A 58 6.43 2.30 -14.91
N VAL A 59 6.15 3.24 -15.82
CA VAL A 59 5.64 4.57 -15.49
C VAL A 59 4.24 4.49 -14.89
N ALA A 60 3.32 3.80 -15.57
CA ALA A 60 1.94 3.64 -15.10
C ALA A 60 1.89 2.92 -13.74
N SER A 61 2.68 1.86 -13.59
CA SER A 61 2.82 1.14 -12.32
C SER A 61 3.26 2.07 -11.19
N ASN A 62 4.30 2.89 -11.43
CA ASN A 62 4.78 3.83 -10.42
C ASN A 62 3.76 4.93 -10.11
N MET A 63 3.08 5.47 -11.11
CA MET A 63 2.08 6.53 -10.93
C MET A 63 0.90 6.04 -10.08
N ILE A 64 0.36 4.87 -10.42
CA ILE A 64 -0.79 4.28 -9.72
C ILE A 64 -0.40 3.89 -8.29
N VAL A 65 0.75 3.23 -8.09
CA VAL A 65 1.16 2.75 -6.77
C VAL A 65 1.56 3.87 -5.81
N LYS A 66 2.11 4.99 -6.32
CA LYS A 66 2.56 6.11 -5.48
C LYS A 66 1.43 7.05 -5.08
N ASN A 67 0.33 7.10 -5.83
CA ASN A 67 -0.79 7.98 -5.56
C ASN A 67 -1.97 7.18 -5.00
N HIS A 68 -2.29 7.38 -3.72
CA HIS A 68 -3.35 6.65 -3.03
C HIS A 68 -4.71 6.80 -3.69
N ASP A 69 -5.08 8.01 -4.12
CA ASP A 69 -6.38 8.27 -4.75
C ASP A 69 -6.49 7.56 -6.11
N VAL A 70 -5.39 7.56 -6.87
CA VAL A 70 -5.31 6.84 -8.16
C VAL A 70 -5.35 5.33 -7.94
N LEU A 71 -4.69 4.83 -6.90
CA LEU A 71 -4.71 3.42 -6.52
C LEU A 71 -6.12 2.97 -6.12
N GLU A 72 -6.80 3.73 -5.26
CA GLU A 72 -8.17 3.41 -4.86
C GLU A 72 -9.12 3.46 -6.07
N LEU A 73 -9.01 4.50 -6.92
CA LEU A 73 -9.78 4.60 -8.16
C LEU A 73 -9.56 3.38 -9.05
N PHE A 74 -8.32 2.94 -9.23
CA PHE A 74 -7.98 1.76 -10.03
C PHE A 74 -8.73 0.49 -9.58
N PHE A 75 -8.94 0.30 -8.27
CA PHE A 75 -9.70 -0.83 -7.74
C PHE A 75 -11.22 -0.67 -7.82
N THR A 76 -11.73 0.55 -8.06
CA THR A 76 -13.17 0.78 -8.28
C THR A 76 -13.59 0.58 -9.73
N LEU A 77 -12.64 0.61 -10.67
CA LEU A 77 -12.91 0.41 -12.08
C LEU A 77 -13.20 -1.06 -12.40
N PRO A 78 -14.08 -1.34 -13.38
CA PRO A 78 -14.19 -2.66 -13.97
C PRO A 78 -12.92 -3.02 -14.74
N ASP A 79 -12.65 -4.30 -14.94
CA ASP A 79 -11.39 -4.78 -15.52
C ASP A 79 -11.14 -4.24 -16.93
N GLU A 80 -12.19 -4.00 -17.73
CA GLU A 80 -12.05 -3.39 -19.05
C GLU A 80 -11.53 -1.95 -18.96
N ALA A 81 -11.99 -1.17 -17.97
CA ALA A 81 -11.61 0.23 -17.78
C ALA A 81 -10.25 0.41 -17.08
N LYS A 82 -9.76 -0.60 -16.35
CA LYS A 82 -8.41 -0.59 -15.78
C LYS A 82 -7.35 -0.54 -16.88
N GLY A 83 -7.54 -1.32 -17.94
CA GLY A 83 -6.64 -1.30 -19.11
C GLY A 83 -6.55 0.09 -19.73
N GLU A 84 -7.70 0.75 -19.91
CA GLU A 84 -7.78 2.12 -20.43
C GLU A 84 -7.10 3.12 -19.48
N GLN A 85 -7.34 3.06 -18.18
CA GLN A 85 -6.70 3.96 -17.21
C GLN A 85 -5.16 3.87 -17.29
N VAL A 86 -4.61 2.66 -17.42
CA VAL A 86 -3.17 2.44 -17.55
C VAL A 86 -2.63 3.05 -18.85
N GLN A 87 -3.40 3.01 -19.94
CA GLN A 87 -3.04 3.67 -21.20
C GLN A 87 -3.04 5.20 -21.09
N TYR A 88 -3.92 5.78 -20.26
CA TYR A 88 -3.94 7.22 -19.96
C TYR A 88 -2.85 7.67 -18.98
N CYS A 89 -2.12 6.74 -18.35
CA CYS A 89 -0.94 7.04 -17.54
C CYS A 89 0.33 7.30 -18.40
N ASP A 90 0.19 8.02 -19.52
CA ASP A 90 1.28 8.33 -20.45
C ASP A 90 2.12 9.54 -19.96
N PRO A 91 3.45 9.56 -20.19
CA PRO A 91 4.37 10.51 -19.58
C PRO A 91 4.50 11.78 -20.42
N ILE A 92 3.63 12.77 -20.20
CA ILE A 92 3.94 14.15 -20.62
C ILE A 92 4.11 15.10 -19.43
N VAL A 93 3.79 14.68 -18.19
CA VAL A 93 3.69 15.65 -17.08
C VAL A 93 4.83 15.63 -16.04
N ASP A 94 5.74 14.64 -15.99
CA ASP A 94 6.66 14.61 -14.83
C ASP A 94 8.11 14.13 -15.05
N LEU A 95 8.67 14.32 -16.25
CA LEU A 95 10.14 14.27 -16.44
C LEU A 95 10.84 15.58 -16.01
N GLY A 96 10.10 16.55 -15.46
CA GLY A 96 10.62 17.86 -15.04
C GLY A 96 11.18 17.94 -13.61
N VAL A 97 10.98 16.92 -12.77
CA VAL A 97 11.32 17.02 -11.33
C VAL A 97 12.59 16.24 -10.94
N LEU A 98 13.22 15.51 -11.87
CA LEU A 98 14.47 14.78 -11.59
C LEU A 98 15.75 15.46 -12.12
N SER A 99 15.68 16.70 -12.62
CA SER A 99 16.84 17.41 -13.20
C SER A 99 17.34 18.62 -12.38
N SER A 100 16.95 18.78 -11.12
CA SER A 100 17.36 19.94 -10.30
C SER A 100 18.02 19.58 -8.96
N ALA A 101 18.67 18.42 -8.87
CA ALA A 101 19.64 18.12 -7.83
C ALA A 101 21.05 18.02 -8.45
N THR A 102 21.60 19.18 -8.83
CA THR A 102 23.05 19.41 -8.93
C THR A 102 23.47 20.27 -7.76
#